data_AF-A0A8J6LQX2-F1
#
_entry.id   AF-A0A8J6LQX2-F1
#
_cell.length_a   1.000
_cell.length_b   1.000
_cell.length_c   1.000
_cell.angle_alpha   90.00
_cell.angle_beta   90.00
_cell.angle_gamma   90.00
#
_symmetry.space_group_name_H-M   'P 1'
#
loop_
_entity.id
_entity.type
_entity.pdbx_description
1 polymer ?
#
loop_
_entity_poly.entity_id
_entity_poly.type
_entity_poly.pdbx_seq_one_letter_code
_entity_poly.pdbx_strand_id
1 'polypeptide(L)'
;MNSAGLLQHYIKSGKSEKEIKKTIYQFCVSLKIQTTRVCEGITQLFAGEVVYVLGKVSIGPDEVCSFVIGDACGDVYNPLHEWEVMFPPVPKPAAVEQKIPEMTAPTFKVLHLSDTHYDPYYHEGSNAACSEPLCCRLTNGMASTKDQAAGKWGDYRKCDTPKITVDNMLQHIQETHPDVDYIMWTGDLPPHDIWNQTREENLKILKETVKQMSDMFPGAPIFPALGNHESAPVNSFPPPYVDNPDNSIAWLYDELDLQWRKWLPSSVSTTVRRGAFYSVLVRPGFRLISLNTNYCNNKNWYRSKESRGSFF
;
A
#
# COMPACT_ATOMS: atom_id res chain seq x y z
N MET A 1 -4.05 31.54 -7.13
CA MET A 1 -4.93 30.54 -6.51
C MET A 1 -4.24 29.20 -6.66
N ASN A 2 -3.79 28.60 -5.55
CA ASN A 2 -3.23 27.25 -5.58
C ASN A 2 -4.33 26.25 -5.95
N SER A 3 -4.00 25.21 -6.73
CA SER A 3 -4.93 24.20 -7.26
C SER A 3 -5.80 23.55 -6.18
N ALA A 4 -5.23 23.37 -4.99
CA ALA A 4 -5.91 22.98 -3.75
C ALA A 4 -7.12 23.87 -3.39
N GLY A 5 -6.92 25.19 -3.37
CA GLY A 5 -7.96 26.15 -2.99
C GLY A 5 -9.08 26.22 -4.03
N LEU A 6 -8.76 26.00 -5.31
CA LEU A 6 -9.76 25.91 -6.38
C LEU A 6 -10.67 24.69 -6.20
N LEU A 7 -10.09 23.54 -5.86
CA LEU A 7 -10.85 22.31 -5.65
C LEU A 7 -11.80 22.42 -4.45
N GLN A 8 -11.32 22.99 -3.34
CA GLN A 8 -12.17 23.27 -2.18
C GLN A 8 -13.29 24.25 -2.49
N HIS A 9 -12.98 25.31 -3.26
CA HIS A 9 -13.99 26.26 -3.70
C HIS A 9 -15.07 25.57 -4.53
N TYR A 10 -14.70 24.67 -5.45
CA TYR A 10 -15.64 23.92 -6.28
C TYR A 10 -16.56 23.03 -5.45
N ILE A 11 -15.99 22.30 -4.49
CA ILE A 11 -16.77 21.47 -3.55
C ILE A 11 -17.74 22.34 -2.73
N LYS A 12 -17.26 23.44 -2.14
CA LYS A 12 -18.09 24.37 -1.34
C LYS A 12 -19.17 25.07 -2.16
N SER A 13 -18.91 25.34 -3.44
CA SER A 13 -19.86 25.95 -4.37
C SER A 13 -20.89 24.96 -4.94
N GLY A 14 -20.84 23.68 -4.55
CA GLY A 14 -21.80 22.66 -4.98
C GLY A 14 -21.61 22.19 -6.42
N LYS A 15 -20.41 22.30 -6.99
CA LYS A 15 -20.12 21.74 -8.32
C LYS A 15 -20.29 20.22 -8.31
N SER A 16 -20.77 19.68 -9.43
CA SER A 16 -20.89 18.23 -9.60
C SER A 16 -19.52 17.56 -9.64
N GLU A 17 -19.46 16.30 -9.22
CA GLU A 17 -18.25 15.47 -9.31
C GLU A 17 -17.69 15.42 -10.74
N LYS A 18 -18.58 15.41 -11.74
CA LYS A 18 -18.21 15.45 -13.16
C LYS A 18 -17.43 16.73 -13.53
N GLU A 19 -17.85 17.89 -13.03
CA GLU A 19 -17.15 19.16 -13.27
C GLU A 19 -15.81 19.20 -12.54
N ILE A 20 -15.76 18.64 -11.33
CA ILE A 20 -14.53 18.51 -10.55
C ILE A 20 -13.52 17.61 -11.28
N LYS A 21 -13.93 16.41 -11.69
CA LYS A 21 -13.14 15.49 -12.52
C LYS A 21 -12.61 16.16 -13.77
N LYS A 22 -13.48 16.84 -14.53
CA LYS A 22 -13.07 17.57 -15.75
C LYS A 22 -11.98 18.60 -15.45
N THR A 23 -12.09 19.32 -14.34
CA THR A 23 -11.11 20.34 -13.96
C THR A 23 -9.78 19.72 -13.56
N ILE A 24 -9.78 18.67 -12.73
CA ILE A 24 -8.58 17.95 -12.30
C ILE A 24 -7.83 17.39 -13.53
N TYR A 25 -8.55 16.72 -14.42
CA TYR A 25 -8.00 16.22 -15.67
C TYR A 25 -7.38 17.33 -16.53
N GLN A 26 -8.12 18.43 -16.75
CA GLN A 26 -7.64 19.56 -17.54
C GLN A 26 -6.38 20.19 -16.94
N PHE A 27 -6.31 20.30 -15.61
CA PHE A 27 -5.13 20.80 -14.92
C PHE A 27 -3.93 19.88 -15.13
N CYS A 28 -4.10 18.57 -14.93
CA CYS A 28 -3.05 17.57 -15.12
C CYS A 28 -2.46 17.61 -16.54
N VAL A 29 -3.33 17.62 -17.56
CA VAL A 29 -2.92 17.64 -18.97
C VAL A 29 -2.31 18.98 -19.38
N SER A 30 -2.93 20.10 -18.98
CA SER A 30 -2.48 21.45 -19.39
C SER A 30 -1.12 21.81 -18.79
N LEU A 31 -0.85 21.35 -17.58
CA LEU A 31 0.45 21.53 -16.92
C LEU A 31 1.47 20.43 -17.26
N LYS A 32 1.11 19.47 -18.11
CA LYS A 32 1.98 18.35 -18.52
C LYS A 32 2.55 17.58 -17.32
N ILE A 33 1.74 17.37 -16.28
CA ILE A 33 2.16 16.64 -15.08
C ILE A 33 2.42 15.17 -15.42
N GLN A 34 1.53 14.56 -16.20
CA GLN A 34 1.64 13.19 -16.69
C GLN A 34 1.02 13.08 -18.10
N THR A 35 1.11 11.89 -18.71
CA THR A 35 0.45 11.60 -20.00
C THR A 35 -1.08 11.71 -19.86
N THR A 36 -1.77 11.95 -20.98
CA THR A 36 -3.24 12.05 -21.00
C THR A 36 -3.91 10.82 -20.38
N ARG A 37 -3.38 9.63 -20.67
CA ARG A 37 -3.87 8.35 -20.15
C ARG A 37 -3.75 8.25 -18.63
N VAL A 38 -2.59 8.61 -18.09
CA VAL A 38 -2.34 8.62 -16.65
C VAL A 38 -3.20 9.68 -15.95
N CYS A 39 -3.28 10.90 -16.52
CA CYS A 39 -4.13 11.96 -15.99
C CYS A 39 -5.62 11.56 -15.93
N GLU A 40 -6.13 10.90 -16.97
CA GLU A 40 -7.50 10.39 -16.99
C GLU A 40 -7.69 9.31 -15.91
N GLY A 41 -6.81 8.31 -15.85
CA GLY A 41 -6.89 7.22 -14.90
C GLY A 41 -6.87 7.67 -13.43
N ILE A 42 -5.89 8.51 -13.06
CA ILE A 42 -5.82 9.11 -11.71
C ILE A 42 -7.10 9.90 -11.40
N THR A 43 -7.58 10.70 -12.35
CA THR A 43 -8.80 11.50 -12.14
C THR A 43 -10.02 10.62 -11.89
N GLN A 44 -10.17 9.51 -12.62
CA GLN A 44 -11.31 8.62 -12.44
C GLN A 44 -11.25 7.88 -11.11
N LEU A 45 -10.08 7.39 -10.71
CA LEU A 45 -9.90 6.61 -9.49
C LEU A 45 -9.97 7.45 -8.22
N PHE A 46 -9.27 8.59 -8.19
CA PHE A 46 -9.12 9.36 -6.94
C PHE A 46 -10.22 10.39 -6.69
N ALA A 47 -10.88 10.91 -7.72
CA ALA A 47 -11.74 12.08 -7.54
C ALA A 47 -12.91 11.85 -6.58
N GLY A 48 -13.51 10.65 -6.57
CA GLY A 48 -14.62 10.34 -5.66
C GLY A 48 -14.20 10.44 -4.19
N GLU A 49 -13.08 9.81 -3.85
CA GLU A 49 -12.51 9.85 -2.50
C GLU A 49 -12.03 11.25 -2.10
N VAL A 50 -11.33 11.94 -3.01
CA VAL A 50 -10.86 13.31 -2.76
C VAL A 50 -12.04 14.24 -2.48
N VAL A 51 -13.12 14.15 -3.26
CA VAL A 51 -14.35 14.93 -3.03
C VAL A 51 -14.99 14.56 -1.69
N TYR A 52 -15.10 13.27 -1.37
CA TYR A 52 -15.67 12.78 -0.12
C TYR A 52 -14.91 13.32 1.10
N VAL A 53 -13.57 13.26 1.08
CA VAL A 53 -12.77 13.69 2.22
C VAL A 53 -12.71 15.21 2.30
N LEU A 54 -12.42 15.93 1.22
CA LEU A 54 -12.41 17.40 1.21
C LEU A 54 -13.76 18.02 1.57
N GLY A 55 -14.87 17.35 1.30
CA GLY A 55 -16.21 17.78 1.74
C GLY A 55 -16.45 17.61 3.25
N LYS A 56 -15.58 16.90 3.96
CA LYS A 56 -15.73 16.54 5.38
C LYS A 56 -14.61 17.09 6.26
N VAL A 57 -13.53 17.61 5.67
CA VAL A 57 -12.41 18.23 6.39
C VAL A 57 -12.38 19.72 6.16
N SER A 58 -12.00 20.48 7.19
CA SER A 58 -11.69 21.90 7.07
C SER A 58 -10.19 22.06 6.97
N ILE A 59 -9.65 21.75 5.79
CA ILE A 59 -8.22 21.80 5.50
C ILE A 59 -7.88 23.10 4.76
N GLY A 60 -6.75 23.73 5.03
CA GLY A 60 -6.27 24.93 4.34
C GLY A 60 -5.70 24.63 2.94
N PRO A 61 -5.58 25.61 2.04
CA PRO A 61 -4.94 25.43 0.74
C PRO A 61 -3.48 24.94 0.84
N ASP A 62 -2.75 25.37 1.87
CA ASP A 62 -1.35 24.99 2.09
C ASP A 62 -1.25 23.55 2.61
N GLU A 63 -2.16 23.11 3.49
CA GLU A 63 -2.21 21.72 3.95
C GLU A 63 -2.56 20.75 2.81
N VAL A 64 -3.47 21.13 1.90
CA VAL A 64 -3.74 20.33 0.70
C VAL A 64 -2.55 20.37 -0.27
N CYS A 65 -1.84 21.49 -0.39
CA CYS A 65 -0.64 21.60 -1.22
C CYS A 65 0.46 20.67 -0.68
N SER A 66 0.72 20.72 0.63
CA SER A 66 1.63 19.84 1.35
C SER A 66 1.27 18.37 1.15
N PHE A 67 -0.02 18.02 1.26
CA PHE A 67 -0.46 16.65 1.04
C PHE A 67 -0.33 16.19 -0.43
N VAL A 68 -0.76 17.01 -1.39
CA VAL A 68 -0.87 16.62 -2.82
C VAL A 68 0.46 16.71 -3.55
N ILE A 69 1.25 17.74 -3.26
CA ILE A 69 2.48 18.09 -3.97
C ILE A 69 3.72 17.79 -3.11
N GLY A 70 3.56 17.56 -1.81
CA GLY A 70 4.66 17.18 -0.92
C GLY A 70 5.67 18.31 -0.72
N ASP A 71 6.94 17.98 -0.92
CA ASP A 71 8.12 18.81 -0.64
C ASP A 71 8.09 20.21 -1.29
N ALA A 72 7.33 20.39 -2.38
CA ALA A 72 7.21 21.68 -3.05
C ALA A 72 6.41 22.73 -2.23
N CYS A 73 5.59 22.29 -1.27
CA CYS A 73 4.74 23.18 -0.46
C CYS A 73 5.13 23.22 1.03
N GLY A 74 6.10 22.40 1.46
CA GLY A 74 6.55 22.30 2.85
C GLY A 74 5.53 21.63 3.79
N ASP A 75 5.97 21.28 5.00
CA ASP A 75 5.08 20.74 6.04
C ASP A 75 4.26 21.85 6.68
N VAL A 76 2.94 21.70 6.71
CA VAL A 76 2.05 22.65 7.39
C VAL A 76 1.76 22.14 8.80
N TYR A 77 2.03 23.00 9.78
CA TYR A 77 1.73 22.72 11.18
C TYR A 77 0.22 22.57 11.39
N ASN A 78 -0.20 21.44 11.95
CA ASN A 78 -1.58 21.20 12.36
C ASN A 78 -1.60 20.72 13.81
N PRO A 79 -2.20 21.47 14.75
CA PRO A 79 -2.22 21.11 16.17
C PRO A 79 -3.02 19.83 16.47
N LEU A 80 -3.87 19.36 15.53
CA LEU A 80 -4.60 18.10 15.66
C LEU A 80 -3.72 16.88 15.31
N HIS A 81 -2.52 17.09 14.79
CA HIS A 81 -1.53 16.03 14.58
C HIS A 81 -0.70 15.75 15.85
N GLU A 82 -0.76 16.62 16.87
CA GLU A 82 -0.14 16.39 18.17
C GLU A 82 -1.10 15.65 19.09
N TRP A 83 -0.81 14.38 19.34
CA TRP A 83 -1.59 13.55 20.26
C TRP A 83 -0.65 12.60 21.03
N GLU A 84 -1.08 12.18 22.21
CA GLU A 84 -0.30 11.33 23.10
C GLU A 84 -0.97 9.97 23.30
N VAL A 85 -0.15 8.93 23.37
CA VAL A 85 -0.58 7.60 23.81
C VAL A 85 -0.37 7.49 25.31
N MET A 86 -1.46 7.32 26.05
CA MET A 86 -1.37 7.04 27.49
C MET A 86 -0.82 5.63 27.71
N PHE A 87 0.36 5.55 28.30
CA PHE A 87 0.90 4.27 28.74
C PHE A 87 0.15 3.74 29.96
N PRO A 88 0.04 2.40 30.13
CA PRO A 88 -0.54 1.82 31.33
C PRO A 88 0.25 2.27 32.57
N PRO A 89 -0.39 2.34 33.76
CA PRO A 89 0.22 2.82 35.00
C PRO A 89 1.17 1.76 35.61
N VAL A 90 2.05 1.19 34.79
CA VAL A 90 3.03 0.18 35.15
C VAL A 90 4.40 0.85 35.09
N PRO A 91 5.15 0.90 36.21
CA PRO A 91 6.50 1.46 36.20
C PRO A 91 7.38 0.77 35.15
N LYS A 92 8.11 1.56 34.36
CA LYS A 92 9.07 1.04 33.39
C LYS A 92 10.10 0.17 34.13
N PRO A 93 10.25 -1.12 33.77
CA PRO A 93 11.25 -1.97 34.39
C PRO A 93 12.66 -1.41 34.19
N ALA A 94 13.57 -1.71 35.11
CA ALA A 94 14.98 -1.40 34.92
C ALA A 94 15.49 -2.04 33.63
N ALA A 95 16.30 -1.30 32.87
CA ALA A 95 16.89 -1.83 31.65
C ALA A 95 17.82 -3.01 31.99
N VAL A 96 17.53 -4.17 31.42
CA VAL A 96 18.36 -5.37 31.55
C VAL A 96 19.17 -5.51 30.27
N GLU A 97 20.49 -5.54 30.41
CA GLU A 97 21.39 -5.80 29.28
C GLU A 97 21.13 -7.21 28.72
N GLN A 98 20.92 -7.29 27.41
CA GLN A 98 20.68 -8.56 26.73
C GLN A 98 22.00 -9.33 26.66
N LYS A 99 22.02 -10.55 27.20
CA LYS A 99 23.19 -11.42 27.08
C LYS A 99 23.34 -11.87 25.64
N ILE A 100 24.56 -11.79 25.12
CA ILE A 100 24.89 -12.39 23.82
C ILE A 100 24.64 -13.90 23.94
N PRO A 101 23.84 -14.50 23.05
CA PRO A 101 23.64 -15.95 23.07
C PRO A 101 24.96 -16.70 22.87
N GLU A 102 25.11 -17.83 23.55
CA GLU A 102 26.21 -18.76 23.31
C GLU A 102 26.22 -19.21 21.84
N MET A 103 27.39 -19.51 21.27
CA MET A 103 27.50 -19.93 19.86
C MET A 103 26.70 -21.20 19.52
N THR A 104 26.43 -22.03 20.53
CA THR A 104 25.65 -23.27 20.39
C THR A 104 24.16 -23.09 20.68
N ALA A 105 23.71 -21.86 20.93
CA ALA A 105 22.30 -21.59 21.21
C ALA A 105 21.44 -21.89 19.97
N PRO A 106 20.25 -22.50 20.13
CA PRO A 106 19.32 -22.68 19.03
C PRO A 106 18.92 -21.35 18.39
N THR A 107 18.92 -21.29 17.06
CA THR A 107 18.59 -20.08 16.28
C THR A 107 17.28 -20.24 15.52
N PHE A 108 16.65 -19.11 15.16
CA PHE A 108 15.59 -19.07 14.14
C PHE A 108 16.19 -18.60 12.83
N LYS A 109 15.86 -19.30 11.74
CA LYS A 109 16.03 -18.80 10.39
C LYS A 109 14.71 -18.21 9.91
N VAL A 110 14.70 -16.89 9.76
CA VAL A 110 13.52 -16.12 9.35
C VAL A 110 13.72 -15.65 7.92
N LEU A 111 12.80 -16.00 7.03
CA LEU A 111 12.72 -15.41 5.70
C LEU A 111 11.90 -14.13 5.78
N HIS A 112 12.41 -13.03 5.24
CA HIS A 112 11.67 -11.78 5.11
C HIS A 112 11.52 -11.42 3.62
N LEU A 113 10.27 -11.39 3.17
CA LEU A 113 9.88 -10.96 1.83
C LEU A 113 9.08 -9.64 1.92
N SER A 114 9.33 -8.72 1.00
CA SER A 114 8.64 -7.43 0.93
C SER A 114 8.65 -6.91 -0.51
N ASP A 115 7.69 -6.06 -0.85
CA ASP A 115 7.69 -5.22 -2.05
C ASP A 115 7.90 -6.01 -3.34
N THR A 116 7.21 -7.15 -3.47
CA THR A 116 7.34 -7.99 -4.66
C THR A 116 6.89 -7.27 -5.93
N HIS A 117 5.90 -6.37 -5.80
CA HIS A 117 5.28 -5.62 -6.90
C HIS A 117 5.18 -6.48 -8.16
N TYR A 118 4.41 -7.56 -8.06
CA TYR A 118 4.25 -8.49 -9.16
C TYR A 118 3.42 -7.82 -10.25
N ASP A 119 4.03 -7.62 -11.42
CA ASP A 119 3.36 -7.07 -12.58
C ASP A 119 2.90 -8.19 -13.54
N PRO A 120 1.60 -8.55 -13.54
CA PRO A 120 1.07 -9.56 -14.46
C PRO A 120 1.12 -9.12 -15.93
N TYR A 121 1.38 -7.83 -16.21
CA TYR A 121 1.42 -7.26 -17.55
C TYR A 121 2.83 -6.91 -18.03
N TYR A 122 3.86 -7.19 -17.24
CA TYR A 122 5.24 -7.03 -17.67
C TYR A 122 5.47 -7.85 -18.95
N HIS A 123 6.10 -7.24 -19.94
CA HIS A 123 6.38 -7.88 -21.22
C HIS A 123 7.82 -7.60 -21.68
N GLU A 124 8.61 -8.66 -21.80
CA GLU A 124 9.97 -8.60 -22.37
C GLU A 124 9.96 -7.93 -23.75
N GLY A 125 10.94 -7.06 -24.03
CA GLY A 125 11.02 -6.36 -25.31
C GLY A 125 10.12 -5.14 -25.46
N SER A 126 9.18 -4.91 -24.53
CA SER A 126 8.37 -3.69 -24.52
C SER A 126 9.21 -2.46 -24.15
N ASN A 127 8.65 -1.27 -24.36
CA ASN A 127 9.34 -0.02 -24.08
C ASN A 127 9.48 0.21 -22.57
N ALA A 128 10.72 0.12 -22.08
CA ALA A 128 11.09 0.40 -20.70
C ALA A 128 11.49 1.86 -20.47
N ALA A 129 11.65 2.66 -21.53
CA ALA A 129 11.95 4.09 -21.51
C ALA A 129 10.72 4.94 -21.88
N CYS A 130 9.56 4.61 -21.31
CA CYS A 130 8.31 5.32 -21.54
C CYS A 130 8.23 6.64 -20.73
N SER A 131 7.22 7.46 -21.01
CA SER A 131 6.97 8.74 -20.32
C SER A 131 5.97 8.65 -19.17
N GLU A 132 5.69 7.43 -18.69
CA GLU A 132 4.70 7.16 -17.64
C GLU A 132 5.41 6.67 -16.35
N PRO A 133 4.71 6.63 -15.21
CA PRO A 133 5.30 6.21 -13.94
C PRO A 133 5.69 4.71 -13.90
N LEU A 134 5.02 3.87 -14.69
CA LEU A 134 5.33 2.46 -14.89
C LEU A 134 5.37 2.14 -16.40
N CYS A 135 6.44 1.49 -16.82
CA CYS A 135 6.77 1.08 -18.18
C CYS A 135 6.83 -0.46 -18.27
N CYS A 136 7.52 -0.99 -19.29
CA CYS A 136 7.71 -2.43 -19.49
C CYS A 136 6.42 -3.24 -19.72
N ARG A 137 5.33 -2.60 -20.12
CA ARG A 137 4.10 -3.27 -20.53
C ARG A 137 3.85 -3.05 -22.01
N LEU A 138 3.06 -3.93 -22.62
CA LEU A 138 2.62 -3.76 -24.01
C LEU A 138 1.86 -2.45 -24.25
N THR A 139 1.17 -1.92 -23.23
CA THR A 139 0.49 -0.62 -23.33
C THR A 139 1.43 0.56 -23.53
N ASN A 140 2.73 0.41 -23.24
CA ASN A 140 3.76 1.41 -23.52
C ASN A 140 4.39 1.25 -24.92
N GLY A 141 3.92 0.27 -25.72
CA GLY A 141 4.45 -0.09 -27.03
C GLY A 141 5.70 -0.97 -26.97
N MET A 142 6.11 -1.48 -28.13
CA MET A 142 7.39 -2.18 -28.28
C MET A 142 8.54 -1.20 -28.28
N ALA A 143 9.71 -1.62 -27.78
CA ALA A 143 10.88 -0.78 -27.81
C ALA A 143 11.35 -0.50 -29.24
N SER A 144 11.69 0.76 -29.52
CA SER A 144 12.18 1.17 -30.85
C SER A 144 13.64 0.78 -31.08
N THR A 145 14.40 0.58 -30.01
CA THR A 145 15.79 0.12 -30.03
C THR A 145 16.00 -0.97 -28.98
N LYS A 146 17.06 -1.77 -29.14
CA LYS A 146 17.42 -2.82 -28.17
C LYS A 146 17.73 -2.24 -26.78
N ASP A 147 18.31 -1.06 -26.70
CA ASP A 147 18.64 -0.41 -25.42
C ASP A 147 17.38 0.08 -24.68
N GLN A 148 16.26 0.26 -25.38
CA GLN A 148 14.96 0.63 -24.81
C GLN A 148 14.11 -0.58 -24.42
N ALA A 149 14.53 -1.78 -24.79
CA ALA A 149 13.78 -3.02 -24.55
C ALA A 149 13.84 -3.43 -23.08
N ALA A 150 12.67 -3.75 -22.53
CA ALA A 150 12.53 -4.40 -21.23
C ALA A 150 13.23 -5.75 -21.23
N GLY A 151 14.04 -6.02 -20.20
CA GLY A 151 14.73 -7.32 -20.06
C GLY A 151 13.78 -8.48 -19.74
N LYS A 152 14.27 -9.72 -19.88
CA LYS A 152 13.49 -10.92 -19.55
C LYS A 152 13.15 -11.03 -18.06
N TRP A 153 14.10 -10.68 -17.19
CA TRP A 153 14.04 -10.87 -15.74
C TRP A 153 13.65 -9.59 -14.99
N GLY A 154 13.24 -8.56 -15.71
CA GLY A 154 13.06 -7.21 -15.16
C GLY A 154 13.92 -6.19 -15.89
N ASP A 155 13.83 -4.95 -15.45
CA ASP A 155 14.52 -3.82 -16.04
C ASP A 155 14.89 -2.80 -14.95
N TYR A 156 16.04 -2.12 -15.10
CA TYR A 156 16.54 -1.14 -14.12
C TYR A 156 15.83 0.23 -14.16
N ARG A 157 14.86 0.42 -15.06
CA ARG A 157 14.08 1.66 -15.20
C ARG A 157 12.78 1.59 -14.39
N LYS A 158 11.75 2.31 -14.83
CA LYS A 158 10.45 2.40 -14.16
C LYS A 158 9.60 1.19 -14.46
N CYS A 159 10.00 0.02 -13.98
CA CYS A 159 9.33 -1.24 -14.24
C CYS A 159 9.21 -2.05 -12.96
N ASP A 160 8.11 -2.79 -12.86
CA ASP A 160 7.85 -3.72 -11.76
C ASP A 160 8.26 -5.14 -12.14
N THR A 161 8.10 -6.08 -11.20
CA THR A 161 8.72 -7.40 -11.29
C THR A 161 7.91 -8.36 -12.16
N PRO A 162 8.48 -8.96 -13.21
CA PRO A 162 7.79 -9.98 -13.99
C PRO A 162 7.61 -11.27 -13.19
N LYS A 163 6.57 -12.03 -13.54
CA LYS A 163 6.29 -13.34 -12.96
C LYS A 163 7.49 -14.27 -12.89
N ILE A 164 8.29 -14.33 -13.97
CA ILE A 164 9.44 -15.23 -14.05
C ILE A 164 10.47 -14.97 -12.94
N THR A 165 10.65 -13.72 -12.53
CA THR A 165 11.60 -13.33 -11.48
C THR A 165 11.04 -13.68 -10.11
N VAL A 166 9.76 -13.42 -9.86
CA VAL A 166 9.09 -13.84 -8.62
C VAL A 166 9.13 -15.36 -8.46
N ASP A 167 8.77 -16.10 -9.52
CA ASP A 167 8.77 -17.56 -9.53
C ASP A 167 10.17 -18.12 -9.27
N ASN A 168 11.19 -17.59 -9.96
CA ASN A 168 12.57 -18.04 -9.78
C ASN A 168 13.11 -17.74 -8.37
N MET A 169 12.80 -16.57 -7.82
CA MET A 169 13.17 -16.21 -6.45
C MET A 169 12.57 -17.19 -5.45
N LEU A 170 11.25 -17.43 -5.51
CA LEU A 170 10.57 -18.30 -4.56
C LEU A 170 11.02 -19.76 -4.67
N GLN A 171 11.23 -20.25 -5.91
CA GLN A 171 11.77 -21.58 -6.14
C GLN A 171 13.18 -21.72 -5.56
N HIS A 172 14.07 -20.75 -5.81
CA HIS A 172 15.43 -20.80 -5.29
C HIS A 172 15.47 -20.80 -3.76
N ILE A 173 14.61 -20.00 -3.11
CA ILE A 173 14.47 -19.98 -1.65
C ILE A 173 14.00 -21.34 -1.13
N GLN A 174 12.97 -21.93 -1.73
CA GLN A 174 12.45 -23.25 -1.35
C GLN A 174 13.55 -24.33 -1.43
N GLU A 175 14.34 -24.33 -2.50
CA GLU A 175 15.40 -25.31 -2.73
C GLU A 175 16.61 -25.12 -1.79
N THR A 176 16.97 -23.88 -1.49
CA THR A 176 18.23 -23.54 -0.77
C THR A 176 18.02 -23.37 0.73
N HIS A 177 16.81 -22.99 1.15
CA HIS A 177 16.46 -22.72 2.54
C HIS A 177 15.22 -23.52 2.98
N PRO A 178 15.26 -24.86 2.90
CA PRO A 178 14.18 -25.71 3.40
C PRO A 178 14.04 -25.67 4.94
N ASP A 179 15.00 -25.06 5.62
CA ASP A 179 15.12 -24.94 7.07
C ASP A 179 14.63 -23.59 7.62
N VAL A 180 13.83 -22.83 6.85
CA VAL A 180 13.16 -21.62 7.34
C VAL A 180 12.11 -21.99 8.39
N ASP A 181 12.20 -21.37 9.56
CA ASP A 181 11.26 -21.60 10.67
C ASP A 181 9.93 -20.88 10.48
N TYR A 182 9.97 -19.66 9.93
CA TYR A 182 8.78 -18.89 9.54
C TYR A 182 9.12 -17.77 8.54
N ILE A 183 8.09 -17.24 7.90
CA ILE A 183 8.19 -16.21 6.87
C ILE A 183 7.51 -14.92 7.37
N MET A 184 8.21 -13.80 7.32
CA MET A 184 7.65 -12.46 7.39
C MET A 184 7.37 -11.97 5.98
N TRP A 185 6.16 -11.52 5.71
CA TRP A 185 5.75 -11.09 4.37
C TRP A 185 5.07 -9.73 4.40
N THR A 186 5.81 -8.65 4.14
CA THR A 186 5.40 -7.29 4.53
C THR A 186 4.68 -6.48 3.45
N GLY A 187 3.97 -7.15 2.53
CA GLY A 187 3.03 -6.50 1.61
C GLY A 187 3.68 -5.89 0.37
N ASP A 188 2.96 -4.94 -0.23
CA ASP A 188 3.26 -4.28 -1.51
C ASP A 188 3.31 -5.28 -2.69
N LEU A 189 2.14 -5.89 -2.93
CA LEU A 189 1.94 -6.91 -3.95
C LEU A 189 1.56 -6.33 -5.31
N PRO A 190 0.56 -5.42 -5.42
CA PRO A 190 0.17 -4.87 -6.71
C PRO A 190 1.25 -3.95 -7.30
N PRO A 191 1.33 -3.83 -8.62
CA PRO A 191 2.31 -2.96 -9.28
C PRO A 191 1.98 -1.47 -9.11
N HIS A 192 2.87 -0.62 -9.61
CA HIS A 192 2.82 0.84 -9.58
C HIS A 192 1.96 1.45 -10.71
N ASP A 193 1.03 0.70 -11.28
CA ASP A 193 0.05 1.16 -12.28
C ASP A 193 -1.15 1.87 -11.66
N ILE A 194 -0.89 2.71 -10.65
CA ILE A 194 -1.87 3.32 -9.74
C ILE A 194 -2.98 4.16 -10.40
N TRP A 195 -2.86 4.45 -11.70
CA TRP A 195 -3.86 5.12 -12.52
C TRP A 195 -4.82 4.16 -13.23
N ASN A 196 -4.56 2.86 -13.16
CA ASN A 196 -5.29 1.82 -13.87
C ASN A 196 -5.42 0.57 -12.99
N GLN A 197 -5.97 0.74 -11.79
CA GLN A 197 -6.23 -0.33 -10.83
C GLN A 197 -7.72 -0.45 -10.54
N THR A 198 -8.19 -1.66 -10.24
CA THR A 198 -9.51 -1.88 -9.65
C THR A 198 -9.40 -2.71 -8.38
N ARG A 199 -10.45 -2.68 -7.55
CA ARG A 199 -10.52 -3.51 -6.34
C ARG A 199 -10.40 -5.00 -6.70
N GLU A 200 -11.08 -5.42 -7.76
CA GLU A 200 -11.10 -6.80 -8.23
C GLU A 200 -9.71 -7.27 -8.66
N GLU A 201 -8.96 -6.41 -9.34
CA GLU A 201 -7.59 -6.70 -9.78
C GLU A 201 -6.63 -6.80 -8.61
N ASN A 202 -6.67 -5.86 -7.66
CA ASN A 202 -5.85 -5.94 -6.44
C ASN A 202 -6.18 -7.21 -5.64
N LEU A 203 -7.46 -7.58 -5.49
CA LEU A 203 -7.85 -8.84 -4.84
C LEU A 203 -7.39 -10.06 -5.62
N LYS A 204 -7.36 -10.00 -6.95
CA LYS A 204 -6.84 -11.09 -7.79
C LYS A 204 -5.34 -11.28 -7.55
N ILE A 205 -4.55 -10.20 -7.56
CA ILE A 205 -3.11 -10.25 -7.25
C ILE A 205 -2.87 -10.80 -5.84
N LEU A 206 -3.64 -10.34 -4.85
CA LEU A 206 -3.60 -10.88 -3.49
C LEU A 206 -3.84 -12.40 -3.47
N LYS A 207 -4.92 -12.88 -4.10
CA LYS A 207 -5.29 -14.30 -4.13
C LYS A 207 -4.25 -15.15 -4.84
N GLU A 208 -3.75 -14.69 -5.99
CA GLU A 208 -2.72 -15.39 -6.76
C GLU A 208 -1.41 -15.50 -5.98
N THR A 209 -0.99 -14.40 -5.35
CA THR A 209 0.26 -14.39 -4.57
C THR A 209 0.14 -15.20 -3.29
N VAL A 210 -0.99 -15.14 -2.58
CA VAL A 210 -1.26 -16.01 -1.42
C VAL A 210 -1.24 -17.49 -1.82
N LYS A 211 -1.85 -17.83 -2.96
CA LYS A 211 -1.82 -19.19 -3.49
C LYS A 211 -0.38 -19.62 -3.78
N GLN A 212 0.38 -18.79 -4.48
CA GLN A 212 1.78 -19.07 -4.79
C GLN A 212 2.62 -19.28 -3.53
N MET A 213 2.49 -18.40 -2.53
CA MET A 213 3.18 -18.54 -1.24
C MET A 213 2.80 -19.84 -0.52
N SER A 214 1.51 -20.21 -0.55
CA SER A 214 1.04 -21.47 0.04
C SER A 214 1.60 -22.70 -0.65
N ASP A 215 1.71 -22.66 -1.98
CA ASP A 215 2.23 -23.77 -2.79
C ASP A 215 3.76 -23.89 -2.67
N MET A 216 4.49 -22.77 -2.59
CA MET A 216 5.95 -22.73 -2.47
C MET A 216 6.45 -23.08 -1.06
N PHE A 217 5.71 -22.74 -0.02
CA PHE A 217 6.12 -22.99 1.37
C PHE A 217 5.07 -23.80 2.14
N PRO A 218 4.79 -25.04 1.72
CA PRO A 218 3.78 -25.85 2.37
C PRO A 218 4.17 -26.14 3.83
N GLY A 219 3.27 -25.81 4.76
CA GLY A 219 3.46 -26.03 6.20
C GLY A 219 4.31 -24.98 6.93
N ALA A 220 4.94 -24.04 6.21
CA ALA A 220 5.66 -22.93 6.84
C ALA A 220 4.67 -21.90 7.42
N PRO A 221 4.84 -21.43 8.67
CA PRO A 221 4.08 -20.31 9.19
C PRO A 221 4.43 -19.02 8.42
N ILE A 222 3.43 -18.32 7.91
CA ILE A 222 3.60 -17.03 7.22
C ILE A 222 2.87 -15.95 8.00
N PHE A 223 3.59 -14.89 8.36
CA PHE A 223 3.09 -13.75 9.09
C PHE A 223 3.08 -12.52 8.18
N PRO A 224 1.96 -12.23 7.50
CA PRO A 224 1.86 -11.11 6.58
C PRO A 224 1.70 -9.77 7.30
N ALA A 225 2.10 -8.69 6.65
CA ALA A 225 1.70 -7.32 6.96
C ALA A 225 1.12 -6.67 5.69
N LEU A 226 0.28 -5.67 5.89
CA LEU A 226 -0.36 -4.93 4.80
C LEU A 226 0.57 -3.80 4.33
N GLY A 227 0.83 -3.72 3.03
CA GLY A 227 1.54 -2.61 2.39
C GLY A 227 0.58 -1.49 2.00
N ASN A 228 1.09 -0.47 1.31
CA ASN A 228 0.28 0.67 0.86
C ASN A 228 -0.29 0.50 -0.55
N HIS A 229 0.19 -0.47 -1.34
CA HIS A 229 -0.29 -0.77 -2.68
C HIS A 229 -1.50 -1.71 -2.75
N GLU A 230 -1.88 -2.38 -1.65
CA GLU A 230 -3.02 -3.30 -1.66
C GLU A 230 -4.38 -2.62 -1.86
N SER A 231 -4.55 -1.36 -1.45
CA SER A 231 -5.79 -0.62 -1.65
C SER A 231 -5.89 -0.04 -3.06
N ALA A 232 -7.12 0.11 -3.55
CA ALA A 232 -7.44 0.89 -4.75
C ALA A 232 -8.47 1.96 -4.36
N PRO A 233 -8.14 3.26 -4.45
CA PRO A 233 -6.85 3.83 -4.91
C PRO A 233 -5.66 3.53 -3.97
N VAL A 234 -4.42 3.68 -4.47
CA VAL A 234 -3.21 3.48 -3.65
C VAL A 234 -3.18 4.44 -2.44
N ASN A 235 -2.66 3.97 -1.30
CA ASN A 235 -2.64 4.69 -0.02
C ASN A 235 -4.02 5.01 0.59
N SER A 236 -5.12 4.54 0.00
CA SER A 236 -6.48 4.75 0.51
C SER A 236 -6.83 3.75 1.61
N PHE A 237 -6.61 4.14 2.86
CA PHE A 237 -6.93 3.32 4.03
C PHE A 237 -7.85 4.06 5.00
N PRO A 238 -9.16 4.13 4.68
CA PRO A 238 -10.16 4.70 5.57
C PRO A 238 -10.13 4.04 6.96
N PRO A 239 -10.16 4.83 8.04
CA PRO A 239 -10.31 4.32 9.39
C PRO A 239 -11.64 3.57 9.59
N PRO A 240 -11.77 2.74 10.65
CA PRO A 240 -12.93 1.88 10.86
C PRO A 240 -14.28 2.58 10.98
N TYR A 241 -14.29 3.89 11.29
CA TYR A 241 -15.51 4.70 11.38
C TYR A 241 -16.05 5.14 10.01
N VAL A 242 -15.33 4.89 8.90
CA VAL A 242 -15.81 5.12 7.52
C VAL A 242 -16.46 3.84 7.01
N ASP A 243 -17.75 3.70 7.23
CA ASP A 243 -18.51 2.45 6.99
C ASP A 243 -19.41 2.48 5.74
N ASN A 244 -19.51 3.63 5.07
CA ASN A 244 -20.30 3.74 3.85
C ASN A 244 -19.75 2.83 2.73
N PRO A 245 -20.61 2.15 1.94
CA PRO A 245 -20.17 1.13 0.98
C PRO A 245 -19.17 1.62 -0.08
N ASP A 246 -19.28 2.88 -0.48
CA ASP A 246 -18.46 3.45 -1.54
C ASP A 246 -17.00 3.66 -1.09
N ASN A 247 -16.79 4.03 0.17
CA ASN A 247 -15.48 4.39 0.71
C ASN A 247 -14.91 3.39 1.73
N SER A 248 -15.69 2.42 2.22
CA SER A 248 -15.20 1.45 3.19
C SER A 248 -14.10 0.55 2.62
N ILE A 249 -13.08 0.26 3.43
CA ILE A 249 -11.97 -0.64 3.10
C ILE A 249 -12.30 -2.13 3.34
N ALA A 250 -13.53 -2.44 3.78
CA ALA A 250 -13.95 -3.78 4.14
C ALA A 250 -13.72 -4.81 3.02
N TRP A 251 -13.88 -4.41 1.74
CA TRP A 251 -13.63 -5.28 0.58
C TRP A 251 -12.22 -5.90 0.60
N LEU A 252 -11.22 -5.16 1.11
CA LEU A 252 -9.85 -5.61 1.22
C LEU A 252 -9.64 -6.37 2.52
N TYR A 253 -10.04 -5.81 3.66
CA TYR A 253 -9.75 -6.40 4.97
C TYR A 253 -10.49 -7.72 5.22
N ASP A 254 -11.71 -7.86 4.68
CA ASP A 254 -12.42 -9.13 4.71
C ASP A 254 -11.71 -10.18 3.86
N GLU A 255 -11.21 -9.83 2.68
CA GLU A 255 -10.44 -10.76 1.85
C GLU A 255 -9.09 -11.11 2.48
N LEU A 256 -8.39 -10.16 3.11
CA LEU A 256 -7.17 -10.43 3.87
C LEU A 256 -7.43 -11.43 4.99
N ASP A 257 -8.51 -11.27 5.77
CA ASP A 257 -8.91 -12.26 6.78
C ASP A 257 -9.17 -13.64 6.18
N LEU A 258 -9.88 -13.71 5.05
CA LEU A 258 -10.14 -14.99 4.37
C LEU A 258 -8.84 -15.67 3.94
N GLN A 259 -7.91 -14.91 3.34
CA GLN A 259 -6.66 -15.45 2.82
C GLN A 259 -5.65 -15.77 3.93
N TRP A 260 -5.49 -14.89 4.92
CA TRP A 260 -4.49 -15.04 5.98
C TRP A 260 -4.84 -16.11 7.01
N ARG A 261 -6.11 -16.50 7.15
CA ARG A 261 -6.52 -17.64 7.99
C ARG A 261 -5.93 -18.99 7.56
N LYS A 262 -5.26 -19.06 6.40
CA LYS A 262 -4.42 -20.20 6.02
C LYS A 262 -3.23 -20.40 6.96
N TRP A 263 -2.73 -19.32 7.56
CA TRP A 263 -1.53 -19.29 8.39
C TRP A 263 -1.76 -18.74 9.80
N LEU A 264 -2.78 -17.89 9.97
CA LEU A 264 -3.07 -17.21 11.23
C LEU A 264 -4.26 -17.88 11.96
N PRO A 265 -4.24 -17.91 13.32
CA PRO A 265 -5.35 -18.44 14.10
C PRO A 265 -6.59 -17.56 13.98
N SER A 266 -7.79 -18.15 14.01
CA SER A 266 -9.07 -17.42 13.90
C SER A 266 -9.25 -16.30 14.94
N SER A 267 -8.53 -16.34 16.06
CA SER A 267 -8.56 -15.30 17.10
C SER A 267 -8.11 -13.92 16.61
N VAL A 268 -7.36 -13.83 15.51
CA VAL A 268 -6.94 -12.52 14.95
C VAL A 268 -7.96 -11.92 13.98
N SER A 269 -9.00 -12.67 13.61
CA SER A 269 -9.95 -12.28 12.56
C SER A 269 -10.58 -10.91 12.83
N THR A 270 -10.97 -10.65 14.08
CA THR A 270 -11.55 -9.35 14.47
C THR A 270 -10.59 -8.18 14.27
N THR A 271 -9.30 -8.32 14.58
CA THR A 271 -8.34 -7.22 14.42
C THR A 271 -7.92 -7.04 12.97
N VAL A 272 -7.82 -8.14 12.21
CA VAL A 272 -7.55 -8.10 10.76
C VAL A 272 -8.68 -7.40 10.02
N ARG A 273 -9.94 -7.78 10.28
CA ARG A 273 -11.11 -7.11 9.65
C ARG A 273 -11.28 -5.66 10.10
N ARG A 274 -10.88 -5.33 11.33
CA ARG A 274 -10.99 -3.96 11.85
C ARG A 274 -9.93 -3.02 11.28
N GLY A 275 -8.69 -3.47 11.11
CA GLY A 275 -7.60 -2.56 10.74
C GLY A 275 -6.38 -3.22 10.11
N ALA A 276 -6.49 -4.46 9.66
CA ALA A 276 -5.40 -5.26 9.08
C ALA A 276 -4.14 -5.35 9.96
N PHE A 277 -4.32 -5.33 11.29
CA PHE A 277 -3.26 -5.55 12.26
C PHE A 277 -3.59 -6.76 13.13
N TYR A 278 -2.57 -7.39 13.72
CA TYR A 278 -2.78 -8.52 14.62
C TYR A 278 -1.57 -8.78 15.52
N SER A 279 -1.79 -9.62 16.54
CA SER A 279 -0.71 -10.20 17.34
C SER A 279 -0.96 -11.69 17.55
N VAL A 280 0.10 -12.47 17.44
CA VAL A 280 0.08 -13.93 17.64
C VAL A 280 1.23 -14.35 18.54
N LEU A 281 0.99 -15.36 19.37
CA LEU A 281 2.06 -16.04 20.10
C LEU A 281 2.66 -17.10 19.18
N VAL A 282 3.88 -16.86 18.69
CA VAL A 282 4.56 -17.79 17.79
C VAL A 282 5.01 -19.03 18.57
N ARG A 283 5.49 -18.82 19.80
CA ARG A 283 5.81 -19.88 20.78
C ARG A 283 5.84 -19.29 22.19
N PRO A 284 5.87 -20.10 23.27
CA PRO A 284 6.00 -19.59 24.62
C PRO A 284 7.17 -18.59 24.76
N GLY A 285 6.87 -17.39 25.25
CA GLY A 285 7.85 -16.31 25.40
C GLY A 285 8.18 -15.51 24.14
N PHE A 286 7.57 -15.81 22.97
CA PHE A 286 7.80 -15.03 21.74
C PHE A 286 6.47 -14.68 21.04
N ARG A 287 6.18 -13.38 21.01
CA ARG A 287 4.96 -12.81 20.42
C ARG A 287 5.32 -11.94 19.23
N LEU A 288 4.65 -12.16 18.12
CA LEU A 288 4.74 -11.35 16.92
C LEU A 288 3.59 -10.32 16.91
N ILE A 289 3.88 -9.13 16.38
CA ILE A 289 2.91 -8.05 16.17
C ILE A 289 3.09 -7.59 14.73
N SER A 290 2.01 -7.67 13.95
CA SER A 290 1.95 -7.10 12.60
C SER A 290 1.09 -5.84 12.66
N LEU A 291 1.69 -4.72 12.25
CA LEU A 291 1.06 -3.41 12.28
C LEU A 291 0.62 -3.01 10.88
N ASN A 292 -0.53 -2.35 10.78
CA ASN A 292 -0.91 -1.62 9.58
C ASN A 292 -0.36 -0.20 9.68
N THR A 293 0.79 0.03 9.04
CA THR A 293 1.49 1.32 9.03
C THR A 293 0.84 2.34 8.09
N ASN A 294 -0.20 1.98 7.34
CA ASN A 294 -0.95 2.95 6.53
C ASN A 294 -1.69 4.00 7.35
N TYR A 295 -1.94 3.73 8.64
CA TYR A 295 -2.48 4.74 9.56
C TYR A 295 -1.43 5.77 10.01
N CYS A 296 -0.13 5.53 9.77
CA CYS A 296 0.93 6.55 9.92
C CYS A 296 1.49 7.06 8.58
N ASN A 297 1.02 6.52 7.45
CA ASN A 297 1.43 6.94 6.11
C ASN A 297 0.93 8.37 5.82
N ASN A 298 1.82 9.27 5.41
CA ASN A 298 1.49 10.66 5.09
C ASN A 298 0.71 10.81 3.77
N LYS A 299 0.68 9.77 2.94
CA LYS A 299 -0.10 9.71 1.70
C LYS A 299 -1.51 9.15 1.90
N ASN A 300 -1.89 8.75 3.11
CA ASN A 300 -3.24 8.28 3.40
C ASN A 300 -4.20 9.48 3.57
N TRP A 301 -5.05 9.69 2.56
CA TRP A 301 -5.93 10.86 2.46
C TRP A 301 -6.92 10.97 3.63
N TYR A 302 -7.29 9.84 4.24
CA TYR A 302 -8.22 9.81 5.36
C TYR A 302 -7.64 10.32 6.69
N ARG A 303 -6.32 10.45 6.82
CA ARG A 303 -5.70 11.06 8.02
C ARG A 303 -6.09 12.52 8.19
N SER A 304 -6.38 13.23 7.10
CA SER A 304 -6.88 14.62 7.17
C SER A 304 -8.23 14.75 7.92
N LYS A 305 -9.00 13.65 8.08
CA LYS A 305 -10.22 13.59 8.90
C LYS A 305 -9.99 13.37 10.39
N GLU A 306 -8.77 13.04 10.82
CA GLU A 306 -8.47 12.74 12.23
C GLU A 306 -8.65 13.97 13.15
N SER A 307 -8.99 15.12 12.58
CA SER A 307 -9.38 16.36 13.26
C SER A 307 -10.62 16.31 14.17
N ARG A 308 -11.38 15.20 14.26
CA ARG A 308 -12.65 15.17 15.05
C ARG A 308 -12.99 13.88 15.82
N GLY A 309 -12.12 12.88 15.88
CA GLY A 309 -12.46 11.61 16.52
C GLY A 309 -11.30 11.02 17.30
N SER A 310 -11.43 11.03 18.63
CA SER A 310 -10.56 10.28 19.54
C SER A 310 -10.48 8.83 19.10
N PHE A 311 -9.26 8.30 18.98
CA PHE A 311 -9.00 6.88 18.80
C PHE A 311 -9.23 6.15 20.13
N PHE A 312 -10.49 5.96 20.56
CA PHE A 312 -10.92 4.92 21.51
C PHE A 312 -12.42 4.68 21.38
#